data_AF-F0VQS0-F1
#
_entry.id   AF-F0VQS0-F1
#
_cell.length_a   1.000
_cell.length_b   1.000
_cell.length_c   1.000
_cell.angle_alpha   90.00
_cell.angle_beta   90.00
_cell.angle_gamma   90.00
#
_symmetry.space_group_name_H-M   'P 1'
#
loop_
_entity.id
_entity.type
_entity.pdbx_description
1 polymer ?
#
loop_
_entity_poly.entity_id
_entity_poly.type
_entity_poly.pdbx_seq_one_letter_code
_entity_poly.pdbx_strand_id
1 'polypeptide(L)'
;MSCYRHVFRSAPAVALAEVQRWGRRNNVHKLTLLVQTYEKPCVKRTRIAEEKAYYPRWFYLRYATEVIRYSLKHHLRLGQGFDPNDDQRLDGLKPLRVPSTEERRQELAKMEGELASVQKQIVEMDVVSVITGARKSLASHPLHVSAADILAELEASQGRLLSLSAFLRRFYRPGNASSQSWSLSELRILHLRLARFVKLVLDIHATRELLALQDGRHARWGKSLSEEELGKLFDTKRVDLPS
;
A
#
# COMPACT_ATOMS: atom_id res chain seq x y z
N MET A 1 56.01 36.53 2.14
CA MET A 1 54.82 35.65 2.27
C MET A 1 55.20 34.26 1.81
N SER A 2 55.43 33.33 2.74
CA SER A 2 55.75 31.93 2.41
C SER A 2 54.74 31.01 3.06
N CYS A 3 53.74 30.60 2.29
CA CYS A 3 52.74 29.62 2.69
C CYS A 3 53.37 28.21 2.59
N TYR A 4 54.15 27.80 3.58
CA TYR A 4 54.53 26.40 3.71
C TYR A 4 53.29 25.62 4.19
N ARG A 5 52.57 25.02 3.23
CA ARG A 5 51.61 23.95 3.52
C ARG A 5 52.39 22.79 4.15
N HIS A 6 52.27 22.61 5.45
CA HIS A 6 52.70 21.39 6.12
C HIS A 6 51.88 20.22 5.57
N VAL A 7 52.45 19.49 4.61
CA VAL A 7 51.97 18.17 4.23
C VAL A 7 52.31 17.26 5.39
N PHE A 8 51.35 17.06 6.31
CA PHE A 8 51.46 15.99 7.31
C PHE A 8 51.53 14.67 6.56
N ARG A 9 52.76 14.15 6.38
CA ARG A 9 52.97 12.78 5.89
C ARG A 9 52.46 11.86 6.98
N SER A 10 51.25 11.32 6.80
CA SER A 10 50.76 10.24 7.64
C SER A 10 51.76 9.07 7.56
N ALA A 11 51.99 8.39 8.69
CA ALA A 11 52.83 7.20 8.67
C ALA A 11 52.28 6.20 7.62
N PRO A 12 53.14 5.50 6.85
CA PRO A 12 52.69 4.64 5.76
C PRO A 12 51.71 3.56 6.22
N ALA A 13 51.83 3.09 7.47
CA ALA A 13 50.87 2.17 8.08
C ALA A 13 49.45 2.75 8.22
N VAL A 14 49.32 4.05 8.53
CA VAL A 14 48.03 4.74 8.63
C VAL A 14 47.40 4.86 7.24
N ALA A 15 48.19 5.26 6.24
CA ALA A 15 47.74 5.33 4.85
C ALA A 15 47.26 3.95 4.34
N LEU A 16 48.01 2.88 4.62
CA LEU A 16 47.60 1.51 4.27
C LEU A 16 46.32 1.08 4.99
N ALA A 17 46.17 1.42 6.28
CA ALA A 17 44.95 1.12 7.03
C ALA A 17 43.73 1.87 6.45
N GLU A 18 43.92 3.11 5.99
CA GLU A 18 42.87 3.88 5.32
C GLU A 18 42.48 3.27 3.98
N VAL A 19 43.46 2.86 3.16
CA VAL A 19 43.21 2.14 1.89
C VAL A 19 42.46 0.83 2.16
N GLN A 20 42.83 0.07 3.18
CA GLN A 20 42.10 -1.14 3.56
C GLN A 20 40.68 -0.85 4.01
N ARG A 21 40.45 0.19 4.84
CA ARG A 21 39.10 0.60 5.24
C ARG A 21 38.27 1.03 4.03
N TRP A 22 38.87 1.79 3.12
CA TRP A 22 38.24 2.19 1.86
C TRP A 22 37.85 0.98 1.02
N GLY A 23 38.74 -0.01 0.88
CA GLY A 23 38.46 -1.24 0.15
C GLY A 23 37.32 -2.05 0.75
N ARG A 24 37.22 -2.12 2.09
CA ARG A 24 36.09 -2.77 2.78
C ARG A 24 34.77 -2.03 2.58
N ARG A 25 34.75 -0.69 2.71
CA ARG A 25 33.53 0.12 2.52
C ARG A 25 32.97 -0.02 1.10
N ASN A 26 33.86 -0.04 0.11
CA ASN A 26 33.49 -0.17 -1.30
C ASN A 26 33.31 -1.64 -1.74
N ASN A 27 33.39 -2.61 -0.82
CA ASN A 27 33.28 -4.04 -1.11
C ASN A 27 34.22 -4.54 -2.24
N VAL A 28 35.38 -3.90 -2.42
CA VAL A 28 36.31 -4.17 -3.53
C VAL A 28 36.70 -5.63 -3.54
N HIS A 29 37.06 -6.19 -2.38
CA HIS A 29 37.50 -7.58 -2.27
C HIS A 29 36.42 -8.59 -2.70
N LYS A 30 35.16 -8.36 -2.27
CA LYS A 30 34.02 -9.19 -2.66
C LYS A 30 33.77 -9.08 -4.17
N LEU A 31 33.83 -7.87 -4.72
CA LEU A 31 33.66 -7.66 -6.15
C LEU A 31 34.75 -8.38 -6.95
N THR A 32 36.02 -8.27 -6.55
CA THR A 32 37.15 -8.92 -7.22
C THR A 32 36.98 -10.44 -7.27
N LEU A 33 36.58 -11.07 -6.16
CA LEU A 33 36.31 -12.52 -6.10
C LEU A 33 35.16 -12.93 -7.04
N LEU A 34 34.08 -12.15 -7.07
CA LEU A 34 32.93 -12.40 -7.94
C LEU A 34 33.24 -12.15 -9.42
N VAL A 35 34.23 -11.32 -9.74
CA VAL A 35 34.70 -11.11 -11.12
C VAL A 35 35.62 -12.24 -11.58
N GLN A 36 36.44 -12.78 -10.67
CA GLN A 36 37.34 -13.90 -10.97
C GLN A 36 36.60 -15.22 -11.22
N THR A 37 35.40 -15.37 -10.67
CA THR A 37 34.60 -16.58 -10.79
C THR A 37 33.35 -16.32 -11.62
N TYR A 38 33.17 -17.07 -12.71
CA TYR A 38 31.95 -16.91 -13.51
C TYR A 38 30.73 -17.39 -12.73
N GLU A 39 29.77 -16.48 -12.53
CA GLU A 39 28.47 -16.75 -11.92
C GLU A 39 27.39 -16.74 -13.00
N LYS A 40 26.61 -17.83 -13.13
CA LYS A 40 25.47 -17.88 -14.07
C LYS A 40 24.45 -16.76 -13.72
N PRO A 41 23.79 -16.13 -14.72
CA PRO A 41 22.88 -15.01 -14.48
C PRO A 41 21.73 -15.29 -13.50
N CYS A 42 21.20 -16.52 -13.48
CA CYS A 42 20.16 -16.93 -12.54
C CYS A 42 20.66 -16.94 -11.09
N VAL A 43 21.85 -17.52 -10.86
CA VAL A 43 22.49 -17.58 -9.54
C VAL A 43 22.79 -16.18 -9.02
N LYS A 44 23.30 -15.31 -9.90
CA LYS A 44 23.54 -13.90 -9.58
C LYS A 44 22.29 -13.16 -9.10
N ARG A 45 21.14 -13.39 -9.74
CA ARG A 45 19.86 -12.77 -9.33
C ARG A 45 19.43 -13.25 -7.94
N THR A 46 19.52 -14.56 -7.68
CA THR A 46 19.19 -15.14 -6.38
C THR A 46 20.09 -14.59 -5.28
N ARG A 47 21.42 -14.58 -5.49
CA ARG A 47 22.37 -14.01 -4.52
C ARG A 47 22.07 -12.54 -4.21
N ILE A 48 21.77 -11.72 -5.22
CA ILE A 48 21.41 -10.30 -5.00
C ILE A 48 20.11 -10.17 -4.19
N ALA A 49 19.11 -11.01 -4.47
CA ALA A 49 17.85 -11.01 -3.73
C ALA A 49 18.04 -11.44 -2.27
N GLU A 50 18.83 -12.49 -2.04
CA GLU A 50 19.22 -12.95 -0.71
C GLU A 50 19.99 -11.86 0.04
N GLU A 51 20.99 -11.23 -0.58
CA GLU A 51 21.72 -10.12 0.01
C GLU A 51 20.77 -8.99 0.41
N LYS A 52 19.82 -8.61 -0.45
CA LYS A 52 18.83 -7.58 -0.09
C LYS A 52 17.94 -7.98 1.08
N ALA A 53 17.57 -9.26 1.19
CA ALA A 53 16.69 -9.75 2.25
C ALA A 53 17.42 -9.92 3.60
N TYR A 54 18.63 -10.48 3.56
CA TYR A 54 19.39 -10.87 4.76
C TYR A 54 20.33 -9.77 5.27
N TYR A 55 20.83 -8.89 4.41
CA TYR A 55 21.75 -7.82 4.82
C TYR A 55 21.15 -6.90 5.89
N PRO A 56 19.90 -6.42 5.79
CA PRO A 56 19.29 -5.62 6.85
C PRO A 56 19.18 -6.38 8.18
N ARG A 57 18.79 -7.66 8.13
CA ARG A 57 18.65 -8.52 9.32
C ARG A 57 20.01 -8.75 9.98
N TRP A 58 21.04 -9.01 9.19
CA TRP A 58 22.40 -9.21 9.69
C TRP A 58 22.98 -7.94 10.34
N PHE A 59 22.76 -6.77 9.74
CA PHE A 59 23.18 -5.49 10.33
C PHE A 59 22.47 -5.21 11.66
N TYR A 60 21.18 -5.52 11.74
CA TYR A 60 20.43 -5.42 13.00
C TYR A 60 21.00 -6.33 14.09
N LEU A 61 21.29 -7.59 13.76
CA LEU A 61 21.92 -8.51 14.71
C LEU A 61 23.30 -8.03 15.16
N ARG A 62 24.11 -7.53 14.22
CA ARG A 62 25.42 -6.95 14.55
C ARG A 62 25.27 -5.74 15.49
N TYR A 63 24.35 -4.82 15.20
CA TYR A 63 24.05 -3.69 16.07
C TYR A 63 23.64 -4.16 17.48
N ALA A 64 22.71 -5.11 17.58
CA ALA A 64 22.29 -5.66 18.87
C ALA A 64 23.47 -6.25 19.65
N THR A 65 24.38 -6.98 18.99
CA THR A 65 25.59 -7.51 19.66
C THR A 65 26.55 -6.41 20.10
N GLU A 66 26.70 -5.33 19.34
CA GLU A 66 27.54 -4.18 19.72
C GLU A 66 26.93 -3.44 20.93
N VAL A 67 25.60 -3.28 20.96
CA VAL A 67 24.87 -2.73 22.12
C VAL A 67 25.05 -3.60 23.36
N ILE A 68 24.93 -4.92 23.24
CA ILE A 68 25.15 -5.85 24.36
C ILE A 68 26.61 -5.78 24.83
N ARG A 69 27.59 -5.76 23.92
CA ARG A 69 29.00 -5.62 24.29
C ARG A 69 29.28 -4.31 25.01
N TYR A 70 28.66 -3.23 24.54
CA TYR A 70 28.76 -1.92 25.16
C TYR A 70 28.13 -1.95 26.57
N SER A 71 26.91 -2.49 26.72
CA SER A 71 26.24 -2.56 28.01
C SER A 71 27.02 -3.39 29.02
N LEU A 72 27.58 -4.53 28.61
CA LEU A 72 28.46 -5.36 29.45
C LEU A 72 29.74 -4.60 29.84
N LYS A 73 30.40 -3.94 28.89
CA LYS A 73 31.65 -3.19 29.14
C LYS A 73 31.45 -2.03 30.10
N HIS A 74 30.30 -1.35 30.00
CA HIS A 74 29.98 -0.19 30.81
C HIS A 74 29.13 -0.53 32.05
N HIS A 75 28.97 -1.83 32.34
CA HIS A 75 28.12 -2.34 33.42
C HIS A 75 26.75 -1.66 33.48
N LEU A 76 26.18 -1.36 32.30
CA LEU A 76 24.83 -0.83 32.17
C LEU A 76 23.89 -1.97 32.57
N ARG A 77 23.55 -1.98 33.85
CA ARG A 77 22.43 -2.77 34.34
C ARG A 77 21.18 -2.11 33.77
N LEU A 78 20.23 -2.91 33.29
CA LEU A 78 18.84 -2.46 33.19
C LEU A 78 18.44 -2.12 34.63
N GLY A 79 18.59 -0.84 35.00
CA GLY A 79 18.41 -0.40 36.37
C GLY A 79 17.01 -0.77 36.80
N GLN A 80 16.89 -1.53 37.89
CA GLN A 80 15.59 -1.84 38.44
C GLN A 80 15.04 -0.58 39.11
N GLY A 81 13.96 -0.10 38.51
CA GLY A 81 13.28 1.15 38.81
C GLY A 81 12.51 1.55 37.57
N PHE A 82 11.55 0.70 37.19
CA PHE A 82 10.63 0.93 36.09
C PHE A 82 9.89 2.25 36.33
N ASP A 83 10.35 3.33 35.70
CA ASP A 83 9.64 4.61 35.71
C ASP A 83 8.42 4.48 34.77
N PRO A 84 7.18 4.59 35.27
CA PRO A 84 5.99 4.48 34.43
C PRO A 84 5.90 5.54 33.33
N ASN A 85 6.70 6.61 33.39
CA ASN A 85 6.68 7.76 32.48
C ASN A 85 7.81 7.77 31.42
N ASP A 86 8.57 6.68 31.25
CA ASP A 86 9.63 6.66 30.25
C ASP A 86 9.05 6.57 28.81
N ASP A 87 9.06 7.70 28.09
CA ASP A 87 8.56 7.86 26.72
C ASP A 87 9.31 7.01 25.66
N GLN A 88 10.44 6.38 26.04
CA GLN A 88 11.22 5.50 25.17
C GLN A 88 10.75 4.03 25.21
N ARG A 89 9.62 3.73 25.87
CA ARG A 89 9.00 2.40 25.89
C ARG A 89 8.64 1.89 24.48
N LEU A 90 9.34 0.85 24.02
CA LEU A 90 8.81 -0.09 23.02
C LEU A 90 7.61 -0.90 23.55
N ASP A 91 7.46 -1.00 24.88
CA ASP A 91 6.30 -1.58 25.58
C ASP A 91 5.03 -0.71 25.48
N GLY A 92 5.18 0.54 25.05
CA GLY A 92 4.09 1.50 24.82
C GLY A 92 3.40 1.31 23.47
N LEU A 93 3.89 0.39 22.63
CA LEU A 93 3.06 -0.21 21.60
C LEU A 93 2.01 -1.05 22.34
N LYS A 94 0.93 -0.40 22.80
CA LYS A 94 -0.30 -1.09 23.18
C LYS A 94 -0.47 -2.19 22.15
N PRO A 95 -0.50 -3.48 22.56
CA PRO A 95 -0.69 -4.55 21.59
C PRO A 95 -1.88 -4.12 20.75
N LEU A 96 -1.68 -4.04 19.42
CA LEU A 96 -2.68 -3.58 18.47
C LEU A 96 -3.99 -4.21 18.93
N ARG A 97 -4.91 -3.41 19.47
CA ARG A 97 -6.14 -3.93 20.09
C ARG A 97 -6.82 -4.65 18.95
N VAL A 98 -6.73 -5.97 18.96
CA VAL A 98 -7.35 -6.78 17.94
C VAL A 98 -8.84 -6.61 18.21
N PRO A 99 -9.61 -6.00 17.28
CA PRO A 99 -11.00 -5.74 17.53
C PRO A 99 -11.69 -7.08 17.81
N SER A 100 -12.60 -7.06 18.79
CA SER A 100 -13.38 -8.24 19.15
C SER A 100 -14.20 -8.73 17.95
N THR A 101 -14.64 -9.98 17.97
CA THR A 101 -15.51 -10.53 16.90
C THR A 101 -16.79 -9.71 16.73
N GLU A 102 -17.35 -9.23 17.83
CA GLU A 102 -18.52 -8.33 17.83
C GLU A 102 -18.20 -6.96 17.24
N GLU A 103 -17.08 -6.36 17.62
CA GLU A 103 -16.61 -5.08 17.07
C GLU A 103 -16.40 -5.18 15.54
N ARG A 104 -15.82 -6.28 15.05
CA ARG A 104 -15.65 -6.54 13.61
C ARG A 104 -16.97 -6.72 12.87
N ARG A 105 -17.96 -7.38 13.49
CA ARG A 105 -19.29 -7.54 12.90
C ARG A 105 -20.03 -6.20 12.81
N GLN A 106 -19.89 -5.34 13.83
CA GLN A 106 -20.43 -3.98 13.81
C GLN A 106 -19.76 -3.13 12.74
N GLU A 107 -18.43 -3.22 12.62
CA GLU A 107 -17.66 -2.53 11.59
C GLU A 107 -18.05 -2.99 10.18
N LEU A 108 -18.22 -4.29 9.97
CA LEU A 108 -18.70 -4.86 8.72
C LEU A 108 -20.10 -4.31 8.35
N ALA A 109 -21.05 -4.32 9.29
CA ALA A 109 -22.38 -3.77 9.05
C ALA A 109 -22.35 -2.27 8.69
N LYS A 110 -21.45 -1.51 9.34
CA LYS A 110 -21.24 -0.10 9.02
C LYS A 110 -20.68 0.08 7.60
N MET A 111 -19.67 -0.70 7.22
CA MET A 111 -19.08 -0.65 5.87
C MET A 111 -20.08 -1.04 4.79
N GLU A 112 -20.92 -2.04 5.03
CA GLU A 112 -21.99 -2.45 4.11
C GLU A 112 -23.03 -1.33 3.93
N GLY A 113 -23.41 -0.64 5.01
CA GLY A 113 -24.27 0.54 4.94
C GLY A 113 -23.62 1.70 4.17
N GLU A 114 -22.33 1.94 4.37
CA GLU A 114 -21.58 2.93 3.60
C GLU A 114 -21.49 2.57 2.11
N LEU A 115 -21.29 1.29 1.79
CA LEU A 115 -21.26 0.80 0.41
C LEU A 115 -22.61 1.05 -0.29
N ALA A 116 -23.73 0.71 0.36
CA ALA A 116 -25.08 0.98 -0.13
C ALA A 116 -25.29 2.47 -0.40
N SER A 117 -24.85 3.33 0.53
CA SER A 117 -24.94 4.78 0.40
C SER A 117 -24.14 5.30 -0.79
N VAL A 118 -22.90 4.82 -0.98
CA VAL A 118 -22.04 5.21 -2.11
C VAL A 118 -22.63 4.75 -3.44
N GLN A 119 -23.16 3.53 -3.51
CA GLN A 119 -23.81 3.01 -4.71
C GLN A 119 -25.04 3.85 -5.08
N LYS A 120 -25.89 4.18 -4.11
CA LYS A 120 -27.03 5.08 -4.30
C LYS A 120 -26.58 6.45 -4.81
N GLN A 121 -25.55 7.03 -4.20
CA GLN A 121 -24.99 8.31 -4.64
C GLN A 121 -24.45 8.29 -6.07
N ILE A 122 -23.88 7.17 -6.53
CA ILE A 122 -23.40 6.99 -7.91
C ILE A 122 -24.58 6.99 -8.88
N VAL A 123 -25.61 6.20 -8.61
CA VAL A 123 -26.82 6.12 -9.45
C VAL A 123 -27.58 7.46 -9.46
N GLU A 124 -27.63 8.17 -8.33
CA GLU A 124 -28.23 9.51 -8.25
C GLU A 124 -27.55 10.54 -9.18
N MET A 125 -26.27 10.33 -9.55
CA MET A 125 -25.57 11.23 -10.48
C MET A 125 -26.14 11.23 -11.89
N ASP A 126 -26.96 10.22 -12.24
CA ASP A 126 -27.67 10.14 -13.52
C ASP A 126 -28.87 11.08 -13.58
N VAL A 127 -29.52 11.29 -12.43
CA VAL A 127 -30.74 12.11 -12.34
C VAL A 127 -30.43 13.52 -11.89
N VAL A 128 -29.38 13.72 -11.07
CA VAL A 128 -29.07 15.01 -10.44
C VAL A 128 -27.60 15.37 -10.70
N SER A 129 -27.35 16.62 -11.09
CA SER A 129 -25.99 17.13 -11.12
C SER A 129 -25.47 17.31 -9.70
N VAL A 130 -24.34 16.65 -9.39
CA VAL A 130 -23.73 16.74 -8.05
C VAL A 130 -23.17 18.13 -7.75
N ILE A 131 -22.94 18.95 -8.77
CA ILE A 131 -22.36 20.29 -8.61
C ILE A 131 -23.45 21.32 -8.40
N THR A 132 -24.49 21.29 -9.23
CA THR A 132 -25.54 22.32 -9.22
C THR A 132 -26.80 21.90 -8.48
N GLY A 133 -26.95 20.62 -8.12
CA GLY A 133 -28.15 20.07 -7.50
C GLY A 133 -29.37 20.03 -8.44
N ALA A 134 -29.22 20.46 -9.69
CA ALA A 134 -30.30 20.50 -10.67
C ALA A 134 -30.61 19.10 -11.21
N ARG A 135 -31.89 18.81 -11.46
CA ARG A 135 -32.29 17.61 -12.18
C ARG A 135 -31.78 17.67 -13.62
N LYS A 136 -31.10 16.63 -14.07
CA LYS A 136 -30.73 16.42 -15.47
C LYS A 136 -31.99 16.03 -16.24
N SER A 137 -32.20 16.64 -17.40
CA SER A 137 -33.27 16.20 -18.31
C SER A 137 -32.92 14.79 -18.81
N LEU A 138 -33.88 13.87 -18.78
CA LEU A 138 -33.74 12.46 -19.20
C LEU A 138 -33.84 12.29 -20.73
N ALA A 139 -33.46 13.30 -21.52
CA ALA A 139 -33.48 13.15 -22.97
C ALA A 139 -32.41 12.13 -23.37
N SER A 140 -32.86 10.98 -23.88
CA SER A 140 -32.05 9.84 -24.30
C SER A 140 -31.18 10.22 -25.49
N HIS A 141 -29.99 10.79 -25.22
CA HIS A 141 -28.95 10.90 -26.23
C HIS A 141 -28.32 9.50 -26.40
N PRO A 142 -28.28 8.92 -27.61
CA PRO A 142 -27.82 7.55 -27.84
C PRO A 142 -26.33 7.30 -27.54
N LEU A 143 -25.58 8.35 -27.19
CA LEU A 143 -24.15 8.31 -26.89
C LEU A 143 -23.83 8.70 -25.43
N HIS A 144 -24.86 8.95 -24.60
CA HIS A 144 -24.67 9.23 -23.19
C HIS A 144 -24.46 7.92 -22.44
N VAL A 145 -23.35 7.83 -21.69
CA VAL A 145 -23.07 6.69 -20.80
C VAL A 145 -23.46 7.11 -19.39
N SER A 146 -24.38 6.37 -18.76
CA SER A 146 -24.82 6.66 -17.40
C SER A 146 -23.76 6.23 -16.37
N ALA A 147 -23.81 6.81 -15.17
CA ALA A 147 -23.01 6.40 -14.04
C ALA A 147 -23.34 4.97 -13.63
N ALA A 148 -24.60 4.53 -13.77
CA ALA A 148 -24.99 3.14 -13.61
C ALA A 148 -24.28 2.22 -14.62
N ASP A 149 -24.17 2.61 -15.89
CA ASP A 149 -23.44 1.83 -16.90
C ASP A 149 -21.93 1.77 -16.62
N ILE A 150 -21.36 2.90 -16.17
CA ILE A 150 -19.94 2.96 -15.78
C ILE A 150 -19.68 2.07 -14.55
N LEU A 151 -20.61 2.04 -13.59
CA LEU A 151 -20.53 1.16 -12.43
C LEU A 151 -20.63 -0.31 -12.86
N ALA A 152 -21.58 -0.67 -13.71
CA ALA A 152 -21.72 -2.03 -14.24
C ALA A 152 -20.48 -2.47 -15.03
N GLU A 153 -19.86 -1.56 -15.80
CA GLU A 153 -18.60 -1.84 -16.47
C GLU A 153 -17.46 -2.09 -15.48
N LEU A 154 -17.41 -1.31 -14.39
CA LEU A 154 -16.43 -1.49 -13.33
C LEU A 154 -16.61 -2.84 -12.61
N GLU A 155 -17.85 -3.23 -12.34
CA GLU A 155 -18.18 -4.54 -11.76
C GLU A 155 -17.76 -5.68 -12.70
N ALA A 156 -18.07 -5.58 -14.00
CA ALA A 156 -17.65 -6.54 -15.02
C ALA A 156 -16.12 -6.62 -15.15
N SER A 157 -15.42 -5.50 -14.93
CA SER A 157 -13.96 -5.43 -14.92
C SER A 157 -13.32 -5.89 -13.59
N GLN A 158 -14.10 -6.45 -12.66
CA GLN A 158 -13.64 -6.91 -11.35
C GLN A 158 -13.01 -5.79 -10.51
N GLY A 159 -13.58 -4.59 -10.56
CA GLY A 159 -13.12 -3.44 -9.78
C GLY A 159 -11.84 -2.78 -10.30
N ARG A 160 -11.40 -3.10 -11.53
CA ARG A 160 -10.25 -2.45 -12.17
C ARG A 160 -10.61 -1.03 -12.61
N LEU A 161 -10.48 -0.09 -11.69
CA LEU A 161 -10.70 1.33 -11.99
C LEU A 161 -9.54 1.90 -12.81
N LEU A 162 -9.88 2.56 -13.93
CA LEU A 162 -8.91 3.29 -14.74
C LEU A 162 -8.26 4.44 -13.94
N SER A 163 -7.02 4.79 -14.30
CA SER A 163 -6.40 6.01 -13.78
C SER A 163 -7.25 7.23 -14.14
N LEU A 164 -7.25 8.27 -13.30
CA LEU A 164 -8.10 9.45 -13.52
C LEU A 164 -7.92 10.04 -14.94
N SER A 165 -6.69 10.07 -15.45
CA SER A 165 -6.43 10.61 -16.79
C SER A 165 -6.97 9.72 -17.92
N ALA A 166 -6.98 8.40 -17.75
CA ALA A 166 -7.58 7.46 -18.70
C ALA A 166 -9.11 7.47 -18.61
N PHE A 167 -9.65 7.56 -17.39
CA PHE A 167 -11.08 7.69 -17.11
C PHE A 167 -11.65 8.96 -17.77
N LEU A 168 -11.02 10.12 -17.53
CA LEU A 168 -11.42 11.37 -18.15
C LEU A 168 -11.32 11.29 -19.67
N ARG A 169 -10.23 10.78 -20.23
CA ARG A 169 -10.09 10.64 -21.70
C ARG A 169 -11.19 9.78 -22.34
N ARG A 170 -11.70 8.79 -21.61
CA ARG A 170 -12.71 7.87 -22.11
C ARG A 170 -14.13 8.45 -22.03
N PHE A 171 -14.48 9.08 -20.92
CA PHE A 171 -15.84 9.50 -20.63
C PHE A 171 -16.08 11.00 -20.81
N TYR A 172 -15.03 11.83 -20.82
CA TYR A 172 -15.16 13.24 -21.16
C TYR A 172 -15.25 13.40 -22.68
N ARG A 173 -16.38 13.94 -23.12
CA ARG A 173 -16.53 14.42 -24.50
C ARG A 173 -16.79 15.92 -24.43
N PRO A 174 -15.95 16.76 -25.05
CA PRO A 174 -16.24 18.19 -25.13
C PRO A 174 -17.50 18.35 -25.99
N GLY A 175 -18.61 18.60 -25.32
CA GLY A 175 -19.90 18.84 -25.94
C GLY A 175 -20.05 20.29 -26.38
N ASN A 176 -20.53 20.50 -27.61
CA ASN A 176 -21.21 21.76 -27.96
C ASN A 176 -22.39 21.93 -27.00
N ALA A 177 -22.77 23.17 -26.67
CA ALA A 177 -23.67 23.56 -25.58
C ALA A 177 -25.06 22.85 -25.48
N SER A 178 -25.42 22.00 -26.45
CA SER A 178 -26.64 21.19 -26.50
C SER A 178 -26.46 19.70 -26.14
N SER A 179 -25.24 19.17 -26.05
CA SER A 179 -25.03 17.75 -25.75
C SER A 179 -24.90 17.49 -24.24
N GLN A 180 -25.76 16.63 -23.69
CA GLN A 180 -25.69 16.06 -22.33
C GLN A 180 -24.43 15.21 -22.14
N SER A 181 -23.28 15.85 -22.10
CA SER A 181 -22.01 15.24 -21.72
C SER A 181 -21.74 15.50 -20.24
N TRP A 182 -21.11 14.55 -19.57
CA TRP A 182 -20.60 14.77 -18.23
C TRP A 182 -19.67 15.99 -18.18
N SER A 183 -19.85 16.86 -17.18
CA SER A 183 -18.87 17.89 -16.90
C SER A 183 -17.58 17.26 -16.34
N LEU A 184 -16.43 17.92 -16.55
CA LEU A 184 -15.14 17.46 -16.01
C LEU A 184 -15.19 17.27 -14.49
N SER A 185 -15.86 18.19 -13.81
CA SER A 185 -15.99 18.16 -12.36
C SER A 185 -16.91 17.03 -11.88
N GLU A 186 -18.00 16.72 -12.59
CA GLU A 186 -18.84 15.56 -12.27
C GLU A 186 -18.09 14.25 -12.51
N LEU A 187 -17.31 14.12 -13.59
CA LEU A 187 -16.51 12.92 -13.82
C LEU A 187 -15.44 12.71 -12.75
N ARG A 188 -14.82 13.79 -12.25
CA ARG A 188 -13.87 13.69 -11.14
C ARG A 188 -14.56 13.19 -9.87
N ILE A 189 -15.76 13.70 -9.57
CA ILE A 189 -16.53 13.26 -8.41
C ILE A 189 -16.97 11.80 -8.57
N LEU A 190 -17.44 11.42 -9.76
CA LEU A 190 -17.78 10.04 -10.08
C LEU A 190 -16.58 9.10 -9.90
N HIS A 191 -15.40 9.49 -10.41
CA HIS A 191 -14.17 8.71 -10.26
C HIS A 191 -13.79 8.50 -8.79
N LEU A 192 -13.89 9.55 -7.95
CA LEU A 192 -13.65 9.44 -6.52
C LEU A 192 -14.66 8.51 -5.82
N ARG A 193 -15.93 8.58 -6.20
CA ARG A 193 -16.99 7.69 -5.67
C ARG A 193 -16.76 6.24 -6.08
N LEU A 194 -16.38 5.98 -7.34
CA LEU A 194 -16.00 4.65 -7.82
C LEU A 194 -14.76 4.11 -7.11
N ALA A 195 -13.75 4.95 -6.86
CA ALA A 195 -12.56 4.55 -6.10
C ALA A 195 -12.91 4.17 -4.65
N ARG A 196 -13.81 4.95 -4.01
CA ARG A 196 -14.31 4.63 -2.66
C ARG A 196 -15.13 3.34 -2.66
N PHE A 197 -15.97 3.13 -3.67
CA PHE A 197 -16.75 1.90 -3.85
C PHE A 197 -15.82 0.67 -3.92
N VAL A 198 -14.82 0.69 -4.82
CA VAL A 198 -13.86 -0.42 -4.96
C VAL A 198 -13.14 -0.70 -3.65
N LYS A 199 -12.69 0.36 -2.95
CA LYS A 199 -12.03 0.20 -1.66
C LYS A 199 -12.93 -0.47 -0.63
N LEU A 200 -14.18 -0.01 -0.49
CA LEU A 200 -15.14 -0.57 0.46
C LEU A 200 -15.44 -2.05 0.16
N VAL A 201 -15.60 -2.43 -1.10
CA VAL A 201 -15.81 -3.85 -1.49
C VAL A 201 -14.64 -4.73 -1.04
N LEU A 202 -13.40 -4.26 -1.24
CA LEU A 202 -12.20 -4.99 -0.82
C LEU A 202 -12.07 -5.06 0.71
N ASP A 203 -12.32 -3.95 1.41
CA ASP A 203 -12.24 -3.89 2.87
C ASP A 203 -13.31 -4.79 3.53
N ILE A 204 -14.55 -4.80 3.00
CA ILE A 204 -15.63 -5.71 3.43
C ILE A 204 -15.21 -7.16 3.22
N HIS A 205 -14.67 -7.49 2.05
CA HIS A 205 -14.23 -8.86 1.77
C HIS A 205 -13.11 -9.30 2.72
N ALA A 206 -12.08 -8.46 2.91
CA ALA A 206 -10.99 -8.75 3.85
C ALA A 206 -11.52 -8.98 5.27
N THR A 207 -12.51 -8.19 5.70
CA THR A 207 -13.11 -8.30 7.04
C THR A 207 -13.94 -9.58 7.17
N ARG A 208 -14.69 -9.97 6.13
CA ARG A 208 -15.41 -11.25 6.05
C ARG A 208 -14.45 -12.44 6.14
N GLU A 209 -13.30 -12.38 5.49
CA GLU A 209 -12.28 -13.43 5.58
C GLU A 209 -11.67 -13.51 6.98
N LEU A 210 -11.39 -12.37 7.61
CA LEU A 210 -10.87 -12.31 8.98
C LEU A 210 -11.88 -12.87 10.01
N LEU A 211 -13.18 -12.69 9.79
CA LEU A 211 -14.23 -13.32 10.60
C LEU A 211 -14.32 -14.82 10.35
N ALA A 212 -14.28 -15.26 9.09
CA ALA A 212 -14.29 -16.69 8.74
C ALA A 212 -13.10 -17.46 9.35
N LEU A 213 -11.93 -16.82 9.40
CA LEU A 213 -10.72 -17.30 10.07
C LEU A 213 -10.94 -17.54 11.57
N GLN A 214 -11.57 -16.58 12.25
CA GLN A 214 -11.83 -16.67 13.69
C GLN A 214 -12.87 -17.74 14.01
N ASP A 215 -13.82 -17.98 13.09
CA ASP A 215 -14.81 -19.06 13.20
C ASP A 215 -14.23 -20.45 12.85
N GLY A 216 -12.91 -20.57 12.66
CA GLY A 216 -12.22 -21.85 12.37
C GLY A 216 -12.42 -22.35 10.94
N ARG A 217 -13.03 -21.55 10.06
CA ARG A 217 -13.13 -21.86 8.63
C ARG A 217 -11.79 -21.54 7.97
N HIS A 218 -11.39 -22.35 6.99
CA HIS A 218 -10.11 -22.16 6.32
C HIS A 218 -10.10 -20.81 5.58
N ALA A 219 -9.27 -19.87 6.03
CA ALA A 219 -8.84 -18.75 5.22
C ALA A 219 -8.24 -19.26 3.92
N ARG A 220 -8.69 -18.71 2.80
CA ARG A 220 -8.03 -18.92 1.51
C ARG A 220 -6.88 -17.94 1.31
N TRP A 221 -6.05 -17.75 2.33
CA TRP A 221 -4.88 -16.88 2.20
C TRP A 221 -3.83 -17.59 1.34
N GLY A 222 -3.49 -17.00 0.19
CA GLY A 222 -2.39 -17.46 -0.67
C GLY A 222 -2.80 -18.09 -2.01
N LYS A 223 -4.09 -18.29 -2.29
CA LYS A 223 -4.56 -18.46 -3.67
C LYS A 223 -5.06 -17.10 -4.15
N SER A 224 -4.44 -16.53 -5.18
CA SER A 224 -5.05 -15.40 -5.89
C SER A 224 -6.50 -15.78 -6.19
N LEU A 225 -7.46 -14.96 -5.74
CA LEU A 225 -8.87 -15.15 -6.07
C LEU A 225 -8.97 -15.42 -7.57
N SER A 226 -9.62 -16.52 -7.94
CA SER A 226 -9.85 -16.80 -9.37
C SER A 226 -10.64 -15.66 -9.98
N GLU A 227 -10.51 -15.41 -11.29
CA GLU A 227 -11.25 -14.34 -11.98
C GLU A 227 -12.77 -14.48 -11.77
N GLU A 228 -13.29 -15.71 -11.64
CA GLU A 228 -14.68 -15.99 -11.30
C GLU A 228 -15.06 -15.59 -9.85
N GLU A 229 -14.13 -15.69 -8.90
CA GLU A 229 -14.34 -15.30 -7.50
C GLU A 229 -14.23 -13.78 -7.33
N LEU A 230 -13.33 -13.12 -8.07
CA LEU A 230 -13.27 -11.67 -8.15
C LEU A 230 -14.56 -11.09 -8.75
N GLY A 231 -15.10 -11.71 -9.81
CA GLY A 231 -16.39 -11.32 -10.37
C GLY A 231 -17.53 -11.39 -9.35
N LYS A 232 -17.54 -12.41 -8.48
CA LYS A 232 -18.55 -12.57 -7.41
C LYS A 232 -18.46 -11.50 -6.32
N LEU A 233 -17.31 -10.85 -6.13
CA LEU A 233 -17.15 -9.78 -5.12
C LEU A 233 -17.78 -8.47 -5.54
N PHE A 234 -17.75 -8.19 -6.85
CA PHE A 234 -18.29 -6.95 -7.41
C PHE A 234 -19.70 -7.12 -7.98
N ASP A 235 -20.25 -8.34 -7.98
CA ASP A 235 -21.64 -8.60 -8.39
C ASP A 235 -22.62 -8.08 -7.33
N THR A 236 -23.09 -6.85 -7.51
CA THR A 236 -24.01 -6.17 -6.58
C THR A 236 -25.38 -6.84 -6.47
N LYS A 237 -25.72 -7.76 -7.37
CA LYS A 237 -26.97 -8.55 -7.30
C LYS A 237 -26.95 -9.64 -6.23
N ARG A 238 -25.79 -9.93 -5.64
CA ARG A 238 -25.61 -10.94 -4.57
C ARG A 238 -25.29 -10.36 -3.21
N VAL A 239 -25.01 -9.06 -3.13
CA VAL A 239 -24.99 -8.39 -1.84
C VAL A 239 -26.45 -8.18 -1.48
N ASP A 240 -26.97 -8.93 -0.51
CA ASP A 240 -28.28 -8.69 0.11
C ASP A 240 -28.22 -7.32 0.83
N LEU A 241 -28.19 -6.25 0.04
CA LEU A 241 -28.30 -4.89 0.53
C LEU A 241 -29.75 -4.72 1.00
N PRO A 242 -29.99 -4.37 2.27
CA PRO A 242 -31.33 -4.10 2.73
C PRO A 242 -31.92 -2.98 1.88
N SER A 243 -33.06 -3.28 1.24
CA SER A 243 -33.89 -2.35 0.46
C SER A 243 -34.32 -1.14 1.28
#